data_AF-A0A2E2H1A0-F1
#
_entry.id   AF-A0A2E2H1A0-F1
#
_cell.length_a   1.000
_cell.length_b   1.000
_cell.length_c   1.000
_cell.angle_alpha   90.00
_cell.angle_beta   90.00
_cell.angle_gamma   90.00
#
_symmetry.space_group_name_H-M   'P 1'
#
loop_
_entity.id
_entity.type
_entity.pdbx_description
1 polymer ?
#
loop_
_entity_poly.entity_id
_entity_poly.type
_entity_poly.pdbx_seq_one_letter_code
_entity_poly.pdbx_strand_id
1 'polypeptide(L)'
;MANIDNHVTTICPFCQSNSLVINNGDGFWWAECCACHGRGPRASSREEAQYGWNQVSGNMQLLQMMINQAPSAFVVKDTDGRFVFANSRFADFFGVSIDDMIGKREHDFIKDEKLAEFYHETLSRPLISGQAEVLDEQVIDPFSYKPRWFRSNKVPITLGADKKPMVFMVTHEITELKNAHQELQAKERRFLQAMMASGEAMWESDNETLNIVFGNEEIVNILGLSTPQTVFSREEFESLVHPDDRASFNREVFEILPQQGRTSFQHRLLREDGGEAWVRNRIQVTERDEQGEPYRFIGSMRDVTKRKLAELELQMTRHELEQTNSRLESLVEQRTSELVELNLELQSLARKDSLTGLANRMAADEYIATEFARLKRGHNPYVVMLADIDHFKSVNDTWGHALGDKALMHVARLLRQNLRSSDLVARYGGEEFLIIIHTDDLEAAHQLADGVRRLVELTPLNDDVSMTLSMGISAACGKDGSHSDAIARADAKLYEAKSAGRNRVCSAFPAND
;
A
#
# COMPACT_ATOMS: atom_id res chain seq x y z
N MET A 1 107.80 -12.41 -26.90
CA MET A 1 106.63 -12.75 -27.73
C MET A 1 106.09 -14.08 -27.21
N ALA A 2 105.06 -14.04 -26.38
CA ALA A 2 104.44 -15.25 -25.83
C ALA A 2 103.61 -15.93 -26.93
N ASN A 3 103.74 -17.25 -27.04
CA ASN A 3 102.99 -18.09 -27.97
C ASN A 3 101.53 -18.13 -27.48
N ILE A 4 100.64 -17.34 -28.08
CA ILE A 4 99.21 -17.37 -27.78
C ILE A 4 98.58 -18.40 -28.73
N ASP A 5 98.19 -19.55 -28.20
CA ASP A 5 97.54 -20.63 -28.94
C ASP A 5 96.02 -20.33 -29.08
N ASN A 6 95.63 -19.66 -30.16
CA ASN A 6 94.32 -18.99 -30.33
C ASN A 6 93.27 -19.81 -31.11
N HIS A 7 92.90 -21.02 -30.67
CA HIS A 7 92.07 -21.91 -31.51
C HIS A 7 90.79 -22.51 -30.92
N VAL A 8 90.02 -21.78 -30.10
CA VAL A 8 88.57 -22.03 -29.94
C VAL A 8 87.84 -20.70 -29.76
N THR A 9 86.87 -20.42 -30.61
CA THR A 9 85.93 -19.29 -30.45
C THR A 9 84.66 -19.76 -29.75
N THR A 10 84.31 -19.15 -28.63
CA THR A 10 82.98 -19.27 -28.03
C THR A 10 82.28 -17.92 -27.89
N ILE A 11 80.98 -17.94 -27.64
CA ILE A 11 80.18 -16.73 -27.62
C ILE A 11 80.28 -16.09 -26.24
N CYS A 12 80.56 -14.79 -26.20
CA CYS A 12 80.58 -14.03 -24.97
C CYS A 12 79.17 -13.96 -24.37
N PRO A 13 78.98 -14.33 -23.10
CA PRO A 13 77.66 -14.29 -22.45
C PRO A 13 77.12 -12.87 -22.26
N PHE A 14 77.99 -11.85 -22.38
CA PHE A 14 77.66 -10.45 -22.11
C PHE A 14 77.35 -9.64 -23.37
N CYS A 15 78.13 -9.83 -24.44
CA CYS A 15 78.00 -9.02 -25.67
C CYS A 15 77.83 -9.86 -26.95
N GLN A 16 77.65 -11.18 -26.82
CA GLN A 16 77.44 -12.12 -27.92
C GLN A 16 78.56 -12.14 -29.00
N SER A 17 79.70 -11.48 -28.73
CA SER A 17 80.87 -11.48 -29.61
C SER A 17 81.74 -12.71 -29.37
N ASN A 18 82.62 -13.02 -30.32
CA ASN A 18 83.59 -14.11 -30.17
C ASN A 18 84.50 -13.90 -28.95
N SER A 19 84.77 -14.97 -28.24
CA SER A 19 85.66 -15.08 -27.09
C SER A 19 86.69 -16.15 -27.36
N LEU A 20 87.93 -15.91 -26.94
CA LEU A 20 89.05 -16.82 -27.11
C LEU A 20 89.44 -17.39 -25.75
N VAL A 21 89.82 -18.66 -25.71
CA VAL A 21 90.40 -19.25 -24.51
C VAL A 21 91.91 -18.99 -24.54
N ILE A 22 92.40 -18.19 -23.59
CA ILE A 22 93.76 -17.66 -23.53
C ILE A 22 94.53 -18.31 -22.37
N ASN A 23 95.84 -18.46 -22.56
CA ASN A 23 96.81 -18.85 -21.53
C ASN A 23 98.01 -17.90 -21.60
N ASN A 24 98.43 -17.32 -20.46
CA ASN A 24 99.54 -16.37 -20.41
C ASN A 24 100.89 -16.99 -19.97
N GLY A 25 101.01 -18.32 -19.99
CA GLY A 25 102.21 -19.06 -19.61
C GLY A 25 102.35 -19.32 -18.10
N ASP A 26 101.33 -18.99 -17.30
CA ASP A 26 101.28 -19.16 -15.85
C ASP A 26 100.56 -20.45 -15.40
N GLY A 27 100.28 -21.36 -16.34
CA GLY A 27 99.63 -22.65 -16.08
C GLY A 27 98.10 -22.57 -15.97
N PHE A 28 97.49 -21.40 -16.13
CA PHE A 28 96.04 -21.22 -16.06
C PHE A 28 95.44 -20.78 -17.40
N TRP A 29 94.21 -21.22 -17.64
CA TRP A 29 93.40 -20.88 -18.82
C TRP A 29 92.17 -20.05 -18.40
N TRP A 30 91.73 -19.12 -19.24
CA TRP A 30 90.42 -18.44 -19.12
C TRP A 30 89.88 -18.06 -20.49
N ALA A 31 88.57 -17.93 -20.62
CA ALA A 31 87.96 -17.33 -21.80
C ALA A 31 87.99 -15.80 -21.68
N GLU A 32 88.33 -15.09 -22.75
CA GLU A 32 88.29 -13.63 -22.82
C GLU A 32 87.56 -13.19 -24.08
N CYS A 33 86.58 -12.30 -23.91
CA CYS A 33 85.85 -11.75 -25.05
C CYS A 33 86.74 -10.82 -25.89
N CYS A 34 86.71 -10.98 -27.21
CA CYS A 34 87.47 -10.15 -28.12
C CYS A 34 86.96 -8.70 -28.21
N ALA A 35 85.70 -8.46 -27.84
CA ALA A 35 85.06 -7.14 -27.95
C ALA A 35 85.00 -6.42 -26.60
N CYS A 36 84.41 -7.03 -25.57
CA CYS A 36 84.23 -6.38 -24.27
C CYS A 36 85.35 -6.68 -23.27
N HIS A 37 86.33 -7.51 -23.63
CA HIS A 37 87.42 -7.97 -22.75
C HIS A 37 86.95 -8.64 -21.46
N GLY A 38 85.68 -9.07 -21.38
CA GLY A 38 85.15 -9.84 -20.26
C GLY A 38 85.90 -11.15 -20.10
N ARG A 39 86.34 -11.46 -18.88
CA ARG A 39 87.14 -12.65 -18.55
C ARG A 39 86.34 -13.68 -17.78
N GLY A 40 86.46 -14.93 -18.20
CA GLY A 40 85.91 -16.10 -17.52
C GLY A 40 86.73 -16.50 -16.29
N PRO A 41 86.21 -17.46 -15.52
CA PRO A 41 86.94 -18.00 -14.38
C PRO A 41 88.27 -18.63 -14.84
N ARG A 42 89.31 -18.52 -13.99
CA ARG A 42 90.57 -19.22 -14.20
C ARG A 42 90.36 -20.72 -14.02
N ALA A 43 90.92 -21.52 -14.91
CA ALA A 43 90.84 -22.97 -14.89
C ALA A 43 92.20 -23.63 -15.10
N SER A 44 92.32 -24.87 -14.65
CA SER A 44 93.53 -25.70 -14.77
C SER A 44 93.75 -26.22 -16.20
N SER A 45 92.68 -26.35 -16.98
CA SER A 45 92.74 -26.80 -18.37
C SER A 45 91.94 -25.89 -19.30
N ARG A 46 92.23 -26.02 -20.60
CA ARG A 46 91.53 -25.31 -21.66
C ARG A 46 90.05 -25.72 -21.71
N GLU A 47 89.76 -27.01 -21.57
CA GLU A 47 88.41 -27.57 -21.59
C GLU A 47 87.56 -27.07 -20.41
N GLU A 48 88.15 -26.95 -19.22
CA GLU A 48 87.48 -26.41 -18.04
C GLU A 48 87.18 -24.92 -18.17
N ALA A 49 88.13 -24.12 -18.69
CA ALA A 49 87.90 -22.70 -18.98
C ALA A 49 86.75 -22.53 -19.98
N GLN A 50 86.71 -23.38 -21.00
CA GLN A 50 85.68 -23.36 -22.02
C GLN A 50 84.30 -23.79 -21.48
N TYR A 51 84.26 -24.87 -20.69
CA TYR A 51 83.05 -25.36 -20.05
C TYR A 51 82.48 -24.33 -19.07
N GLY A 52 83.34 -23.72 -18.23
CA GLY A 52 82.94 -22.66 -17.31
C GLY A 52 82.37 -21.45 -18.04
N TRP A 53 82.96 -21.04 -19.17
CA TRP A 53 82.45 -19.93 -19.98
C TRP A 53 81.08 -20.24 -20.61
N ASN A 54 80.90 -21.46 -21.12
CA ASN A 54 79.62 -21.92 -21.67
C ASN A 54 78.54 -22.03 -20.59
N GLN A 55 78.89 -22.47 -19.37
CA GLN A 55 77.99 -22.50 -18.22
C GLN A 55 77.53 -21.09 -17.82
N VAL A 56 78.46 -20.12 -17.75
CA VAL A 56 78.10 -18.71 -17.50
C VAL A 56 77.18 -18.18 -18.61
N SER A 57 77.43 -18.55 -19.87
CA SER A 57 76.56 -18.18 -21.00
C SER A 57 75.17 -18.81 -20.93
N GLY A 58 75.07 -20.10 -20.62
CA GLY A 58 73.78 -20.77 -20.45
C GLY A 58 72.96 -20.16 -19.30
N ASN A 59 73.61 -19.90 -18.16
CA ASN A 59 72.95 -19.28 -17.01
C ASN A 59 72.50 -17.84 -17.29
N MET A 60 73.33 -17.04 -17.98
CA MET A 60 72.97 -15.66 -18.34
C MET A 60 71.80 -15.63 -19.33
N GLN A 61 71.78 -16.52 -20.32
CA GLN A 61 70.66 -16.66 -21.25
C GLN A 61 69.37 -17.09 -20.53
N LEU A 62 69.46 -18.05 -19.61
CA LEU A 62 68.31 -18.49 -18.81
C LEU A 62 67.74 -17.35 -17.95
N LEU A 63 68.60 -16.60 -17.26
CA LEU A 63 68.18 -15.44 -16.46
C LEU A 63 67.50 -14.37 -17.33
N GLN A 64 68.07 -14.07 -18.50
CA GLN A 64 67.47 -13.11 -19.43
C GLN A 64 66.09 -13.60 -19.93
N MET A 65 65.95 -14.89 -20.24
CA MET A 65 64.67 -15.48 -20.62
C MET A 65 63.65 -15.41 -19.49
N MET A 66 64.03 -15.74 -18.26
CA MET A 66 63.15 -15.68 -17.09
C MET A 66 62.67 -14.24 -16.84
N ILE A 67 63.56 -13.26 -16.89
CA ILE A 67 63.21 -11.84 -16.68
C ILE A 67 62.31 -11.32 -17.82
N ASN A 68 62.55 -11.73 -19.06
CA ASN A 68 61.71 -11.34 -20.21
C ASN A 68 60.33 -12.00 -20.23
N GLN A 69 60.20 -13.22 -19.69
CA GLN A 69 58.90 -13.91 -19.57
C GLN A 69 58.12 -13.49 -18.33
N ALA A 70 58.73 -12.77 -17.40
CA ALA A 70 58.05 -12.29 -16.21
C ALA A 70 56.89 -11.35 -16.57
N PRO A 71 55.77 -11.39 -15.83
CA PRO A 71 54.64 -10.48 -16.06
C PRO A 71 54.92 -9.04 -15.59
N SER A 72 56.01 -8.84 -14.85
CA SER A 72 56.45 -7.53 -14.37
C SER A 72 57.44 -6.88 -15.33
N ALA A 73 57.44 -5.56 -15.37
CA ALA A 73 58.41 -4.76 -16.08
C ALA A 73 59.62 -4.49 -15.16
N PHE A 74 60.82 -4.77 -15.66
CA PHE A 74 62.08 -4.62 -14.92
C PHE A 74 62.92 -3.56 -15.61
N VAL A 75 63.46 -2.62 -14.85
CA VAL A 75 64.32 -1.55 -15.38
C VAL A 75 65.43 -1.21 -14.40
N VAL A 76 66.62 -0.92 -14.92
CA VAL A 76 67.72 -0.33 -14.16
C VAL A 76 68.13 0.97 -14.82
N LYS A 77 68.35 2.01 -14.01
CA LYS A 77 68.89 3.30 -14.48
C LYS A 77 70.13 3.73 -13.73
N ASP A 78 71.00 4.45 -14.43
CA ASP A 78 72.14 5.13 -13.83
C ASP A 78 71.75 6.47 -13.19
N THR A 79 72.73 7.15 -12.59
CA THR A 79 72.57 8.48 -11.96
C THR A 79 72.19 9.57 -12.94
N ASP A 80 72.49 9.39 -14.22
CA ASP A 80 72.11 10.32 -15.27
C ASP A 80 70.68 10.03 -15.79
N GLY A 81 69.97 9.04 -15.23
CA GLY A 81 68.63 8.65 -15.63
C GLY A 81 68.57 7.86 -16.94
N ARG A 82 69.71 7.37 -17.44
CA ARG A 82 69.77 6.54 -18.65
C ARG A 82 69.39 5.10 -18.34
N PHE A 83 68.66 4.46 -19.24
CA PHE A 83 68.34 3.04 -19.13
C PHE A 83 69.62 2.20 -19.28
N VAL A 84 69.99 1.45 -18.24
CA VAL A 84 71.12 0.52 -18.23
C VAL A 84 70.64 -0.90 -18.52
N PHE A 85 69.43 -1.22 -18.08
CA PHE A 85 68.77 -2.49 -18.31
C PHE A 85 67.27 -2.28 -18.44
N ALA A 86 66.63 -3.03 -19.33
CA ALA A 86 65.18 -3.17 -19.41
C ALA A 86 64.84 -4.59 -19.90
N ASN A 87 63.77 -5.16 -19.38
CA ASN A 87 63.21 -6.39 -19.96
C ASN A 87 62.23 -6.06 -21.10
N SER A 88 61.83 -7.09 -21.85
CA SER A 88 60.85 -6.93 -22.94
C SER A 88 59.56 -6.26 -22.49
N ARG A 89 59.02 -6.63 -21.31
CA ARG A 89 57.79 -6.00 -20.78
C ARG A 89 57.90 -4.49 -20.61
N PHE A 90 59.04 -3.99 -20.13
CA PHE A 90 59.26 -2.57 -19.98
C PHE A 90 59.45 -1.88 -21.33
N ALA A 91 60.20 -2.49 -22.25
CA ALA A 91 60.40 -1.95 -23.60
C ALA A 91 59.09 -1.87 -24.41
N ASP A 92 58.24 -2.91 -24.30
CA ASP A 92 56.92 -2.98 -24.92
C ASP A 92 55.99 -1.86 -24.41
N PHE A 93 56.10 -1.48 -23.13
CA PHE A 93 55.33 -0.35 -22.58
C PHE A 93 55.66 0.98 -23.28
N PHE A 94 56.92 1.16 -23.71
CA PHE A 94 57.36 2.30 -24.52
C PHE A 94 57.18 2.08 -26.03
N GLY A 95 56.75 0.89 -26.47
CA GLY A 95 56.62 0.55 -27.89
C GLY A 95 57.94 0.55 -28.66
N VAL A 96 59.07 0.28 -28.00
CA VAL A 96 60.43 0.28 -28.59
C VAL A 96 61.18 -1.02 -28.34
N SER A 97 62.26 -1.25 -29.08
CA SER A 97 63.15 -2.38 -28.81
C SER A 97 64.03 -2.11 -27.58
N ILE A 98 64.52 -3.18 -26.93
CA ILE A 98 65.45 -3.04 -25.80
C ILE A 98 66.73 -2.33 -26.25
N ASP A 99 67.27 -2.68 -27.42
CA ASP A 99 68.51 -2.09 -27.96
C ASP A 99 68.36 -0.58 -28.22
N ASP A 100 67.18 -0.14 -28.66
CA ASP A 100 66.87 1.28 -28.82
C ASP A 100 66.69 2.01 -27.48
N MET A 101 66.37 1.28 -26.42
CA MET A 101 66.12 1.84 -25.09
C MET A 101 67.42 2.08 -24.31
N ILE A 102 68.39 1.18 -24.38
CA ILE A 102 69.61 1.26 -23.59
C ILE A 102 70.41 2.53 -23.92
N GLY A 103 70.85 3.24 -22.88
CA GLY A 103 71.62 4.48 -22.97
C GLY A 103 70.79 5.76 -23.18
N LYS A 104 69.49 5.64 -23.48
CA LYS A 104 68.56 6.76 -23.65
C LYS A 104 67.84 7.12 -22.35
N ARG A 105 67.12 8.24 -22.32
CA ARG A 105 66.26 8.68 -21.20
C ARG A 105 64.79 8.71 -21.63
N GLU A 106 63.88 8.96 -20.69
CA GLU A 106 62.44 9.06 -20.96
C GLU A 106 62.10 10.10 -22.02
N HIS A 107 62.83 11.22 -22.04
CA HIS A 107 62.64 12.31 -23.02
C HIS A 107 62.88 11.88 -24.47
N ASP A 108 63.60 10.77 -24.70
CA ASP A 108 63.82 10.24 -26.05
C ASP A 108 62.58 9.51 -26.58
N PHE A 109 61.63 9.15 -25.70
CA PHE A 109 60.44 8.34 -26.03
C PHE A 109 59.12 9.06 -25.76
N ILE A 110 59.07 9.92 -24.73
CA ILE A 110 57.87 10.66 -24.33
C ILE A 110 57.97 12.09 -24.85
N LYS A 111 57.04 12.49 -25.73
CA LYS A 111 57.00 13.85 -26.31
C LYS A 111 56.47 14.92 -25.36
N ASP A 112 55.60 14.53 -24.42
CA ASP A 112 55.11 15.44 -23.38
C ASP A 112 56.20 15.63 -22.33
N GLU A 113 56.77 16.84 -22.28
CA GLU A 113 57.88 17.19 -21.41
C GLU A 113 57.54 17.02 -19.92
N LYS A 114 56.31 17.36 -19.52
CA LYS A 114 55.86 17.21 -18.14
C LYS A 114 55.72 15.75 -17.75
N LEU A 115 55.24 14.93 -18.69
CA LEU A 115 55.11 13.49 -18.47
C LEU A 115 56.50 12.85 -18.40
N ALA A 116 57.41 13.21 -19.30
CA ALA A 116 58.80 12.71 -19.29
C ALA A 116 59.52 13.06 -17.98
N GLU A 117 59.35 14.30 -17.49
CA GLU A 117 59.89 14.76 -16.22
C GLU A 117 59.29 14.01 -15.04
N PHE A 118 57.97 13.76 -15.05
CA PHE A 118 57.30 12.95 -14.04
C PHE A 118 57.91 11.54 -13.92
N TYR A 119 58.13 10.83 -15.03
CA TYR A 119 58.77 9.51 -14.98
C TYR A 119 60.21 9.60 -14.46
N HIS A 120 60.98 10.59 -14.90
CA HIS A 120 62.36 10.80 -14.49
C HIS A 120 62.49 11.05 -12.98
N GLU A 121 61.70 11.98 -12.44
CA GLU A 121 61.67 12.29 -11.01
C GLU A 121 61.23 11.07 -10.17
N THR A 122 60.19 10.40 -10.64
CA THR A 122 59.59 9.24 -9.97
C THR A 122 60.56 8.06 -9.87
N LEU A 123 61.47 7.90 -10.85
CA LEU A 123 62.52 6.88 -10.89
C LEU A 123 63.81 7.31 -10.17
N SER A 124 64.14 8.60 -10.15
CA SER A 124 65.37 9.12 -9.53
C SER A 124 65.24 9.37 -8.02
N ARG A 125 64.02 9.49 -7.48
CA ARG A 125 63.78 9.72 -6.05
C ARG A 125 64.51 8.70 -5.13
N PRO A 126 64.50 7.38 -5.37
CA PRO A 126 65.23 6.41 -4.55
C PRO A 126 66.76 6.57 -4.59
N LEU A 127 67.32 7.08 -5.68
CA LEU A 127 68.75 7.40 -5.79
C LEU A 127 69.13 8.58 -4.88
N ILE A 128 68.25 9.58 -4.80
CA ILE A 128 68.46 10.78 -3.99
C ILE A 128 68.23 10.47 -2.51
N SER A 129 67.16 9.75 -2.17
CA SER A 129 66.83 9.43 -0.78
C SER A 129 67.70 8.34 -0.18
N GLY A 130 68.28 7.47 -1.02
CA GLY A 130 69.00 6.27 -0.59
C GLY A 130 68.10 5.19 0.03
N GLN A 131 66.77 5.34 -0.07
CA GLN A 131 65.80 4.41 0.51
C GLN A 131 64.97 3.72 -0.58
N ALA A 132 64.64 2.44 -0.34
CA ALA A 132 63.72 1.70 -1.19
C ALA A 132 62.28 2.23 -1.02
N GLU A 133 61.54 2.28 -2.11
CA GLU A 133 60.16 2.78 -2.16
C GLU A 133 59.24 1.72 -2.78
N VAL A 134 58.18 1.34 -2.05
CA VAL A 134 57.13 0.44 -2.56
C VAL A 134 55.81 1.18 -2.49
N LEU A 135 55.19 1.44 -3.65
CA LEU A 135 53.93 2.17 -3.72
C LEU A 135 53.03 1.67 -4.85
N ASP A 136 51.73 1.93 -4.69
CA ASP A 136 50.77 1.91 -5.80
C ASP A 136 50.76 3.31 -6.42
N GLU A 137 51.18 3.44 -7.68
CA GLU A 137 51.21 4.69 -8.43
C GLU A 137 50.24 4.65 -9.61
N GLN A 138 49.49 5.75 -9.78
CA GLN A 138 48.68 5.95 -10.98
C GLN A 138 49.53 6.69 -12.00
N VAL A 139 49.75 6.07 -13.15
CA VAL A 139 50.61 6.56 -14.21
C VAL A 139 49.78 6.75 -15.47
N ILE A 140 50.00 7.85 -16.17
CA ILE A 140 49.39 8.10 -17.48
C ILE A 140 50.20 7.34 -18.53
N ASP A 141 49.52 6.45 -19.24
CA ASP A 141 50.10 5.73 -20.36
C ASP A 141 50.49 6.72 -21.47
N PRO A 142 51.77 6.78 -21.90
CA PRO A 142 52.28 7.86 -22.76
C PRO A 142 51.73 7.81 -24.20
N PHE A 143 51.03 6.74 -24.59
CA PHE A 143 50.47 6.59 -25.93
C PHE A 143 48.94 6.65 -25.95
N SER A 144 48.29 5.96 -25.00
CA SER A 144 46.83 5.94 -24.89
C SER A 144 46.26 7.08 -24.05
N TYR A 145 47.11 7.79 -23.28
CA TYR A 145 46.73 8.85 -22.33
C TYR A 145 45.69 8.41 -21.28
N LYS A 146 45.52 7.10 -21.08
CA LYS A 146 44.64 6.55 -20.05
C LYS A 146 45.43 6.35 -18.75
N PRO A 147 44.83 6.63 -17.58
CA PRO A 147 45.46 6.31 -16.32
C PRO A 147 45.48 4.80 -16.11
N ARG A 148 46.64 4.27 -15.76
CA ARG A 148 46.89 2.87 -15.39
C ARG A 148 47.50 2.83 -14.00
N TRP A 149 47.16 1.81 -13.23
CA TRP A 149 47.72 1.64 -11.88
C TRP A 149 48.85 0.64 -11.92
N PHE A 150 49.96 0.99 -11.29
CA PHE A 150 51.13 0.14 -11.15
C PHE A 150 51.50 0.00 -9.69
N ARG A 151 51.94 -1.18 -9.27
CA ARG A 151 52.67 -1.34 -8.01
C ARG A 151 54.14 -1.41 -8.37
N SER A 152 54.87 -0.41 -7.91
CA SER A 152 56.29 -0.25 -8.21
C SER A 152 57.11 -0.43 -6.95
N ASN A 153 58.12 -1.29 -7.05
CA ASN A 153 59.18 -1.43 -6.06
C ASN A 153 60.46 -0.85 -6.67
N LYS A 154 60.96 0.23 -6.08
CA LYS A 154 62.14 0.96 -6.56
C LYS A 154 63.22 0.91 -5.50
N VAL A 155 64.37 0.36 -5.83
CA VAL A 155 65.45 0.08 -4.88
C VAL A 155 66.74 0.69 -5.40
N PRO A 156 67.44 1.54 -4.61
CA PRO A 156 68.80 1.95 -4.95
C PRO A 156 69.74 0.75 -4.83
N ILE A 157 70.52 0.50 -5.89
CA ILE A 157 71.49 -0.59 -5.98
C ILE A 157 72.87 -0.03 -6.39
N THR A 158 73.93 -0.81 -6.20
CA THR A 158 75.26 -0.50 -6.72
C THR A 158 75.70 -1.60 -7.68
N LEU A 159 76.15 -1.23 -8.88
CA LEU A 159 76.52 -2.19 -9.92
C LEU A 159 77.93 -1.90 -10.49
N GLY A 160 78.65 -2.97 -10.87
CA GLY A 160 79.98 -2.90 -11.46
C GLY A 160 81.13 -2.83 -10.44
N ALA A 161 82.37 -2.96 -10.93
CA ALA A 161 83.58 -2.93 -10.10
C ALA A 161 83.78 -1.58 -9.37
N ASP A 162 83.35 -0.49 -10.00
CA ASP A 162 83.43 0.88 -9.47
C ASP A 162 82.30 1.22 -8.48
N LYS A 163 81.41 0.26 -8.16
CA LYS A 163 80.23 0.44 -7.29
C LYS A 163 79.38 1.66 -7.66
N LYS A 164 79.08 1.82 -8.95
CA LYS A 164 78.27 2.95 -9.42
C LYS A 164 76.84 2.85 -8.86
N PRO A 165 76.30 3.91 -8.25
CA PRO A 165 74.92 3.92 -7.78
C PRO A 165 73.94 3.92 -8.96
N MET A 166 72.88 3.12 -8.83
CA MET A 166 71.83 2.90 -9.84
C MET A 166 70.50 2.67 -9.13
N VAL A 167 69.39 2.80 -9.85
CA VAL A 167 68.06 2.41 -9.34
C VAL A 167 67.58 1.19 -10.11
N PHE A 168 67.13 0.19 -9.37
CA PHE A 168 66.41 -0.95 -9.90
C PHE A 168 64.93 -0.79 -9.58
N MET A 169 64.09 -0.85 -10.60
CA MET A 169 62.64 -0.86 -10.45
C MET A 169 62.06 -2.15 -11.00
N VAL A 170 61.15 -2.74 -10.23
CA VAL A 170 60.20 -3.74 -10.70
C VAL A 170 58.81 -3.14 -10.58
N THR A 171 58.04 -3.16 -11.66
CA THR A 171 56.68 -2.66 -11.66
C THR A 171 55.72 -3.67 -12.27
N HIS A 172 54.55 -3.83 -11.65
CA HIS A 172 53.48 -4.67 -12.17
C HIS A 172 52.19 -3.88 -12.28
N GLU A 173 51.43 -4.11 -13.34
CA GLU A 173 50.13 -3.44 -13.50
C GLU A 173 49.08 -4.04 -12.55
N ILE A 174 48.30 -3.17 -11.91
CA ILE A 174 47.17 -3.50 -11.01
C ILE A 174 45.88 -2.75 -11.38
N THR A 175 45.80 -2.22 -12.60
CA THR A 175 44.61 -1.49 -13.07
C THR A 175 43.33 -2.31 -12.93
N GLU A 176 43.32 -3.54 -13.43
CA GLU A 176 42.15 -4.44 -13.36
C GLU A 176 41.79 -4.79 -11.91
N LEU A 177 42.80 -5.04 -11.07
CA LEU A 177 42.60 -5.35 -9.65
C LEU A 177 41.97 -4.17 -8.90
N LYS A 178 42.45 -2.94 -9.14
CA LYS A 178 41.88 -1.72 -8.53
C LYS A 178 40.45 -1.48 -9.00
N ASN A 179 40.18 -1.65 -10.30
CA ASN A 179 38.84 -1.48 -10.86
C ASN A 179 37.86 -2.51 -10.28
N ALA A 180 38.24 -3.79 -10.22
CA ALA A 180 37.41 -4.85 -9.65
C ALA A 180 37.12 -4.60 -8.15
N HIS A 181 38.12 -4.15 -7.40
CA HIS A 181 37.95 -3.81 -5.99
C HIS A 181 36.99 -2.62 -5.79
N GLN A 182 37.12 -1.56 -6.60
CA GLN A 182 36.20 -0.41 -6.56
C GLN A 182 34.78 -0.79 -6.97
N GLU A 183 34.63 -1.64 -8.00
CA GLU A 183 33.31 -2.14 -8.42
C GLU A 183 32.65 -2.97 -7.32
N LEU A 184 33.41 -3.84 -6.65
CA LEU A 184 32.94 -4.62 -5.52
C LEU A 184 32.48 -3.71 -4.37
N GLN A 185 33.29 -2.74 -3.96
CA GLN A 185 32.91 -1.76 -2.93
C GLN A 185 31.67 -0.94 -3.32
N ALA A 186 31.54 -0.57 -4.60
CA ALA A 186 30.38 0.15 -5.10
C ALA A 186 29.12 -0.71 -5.14
N LYS A 187 29.24 -2.03 -5.41
CA LYS A 187 28.14 -2.99 -5.34
C LYS A 187 27.74 -3.25 -3.89
N GLU A 188 28.70 -3.46 -3.00
CA GLU A 188 28.48 -3.66 -1.57
C GLU A 188 27.77 -2.45 -0.94
N ARG A 189 28.24 -1.24 -1.22
CA ARG A 189 27.59 0.00 -0.75
C ARG A 189 26.15 0.12 -1.26
N ARG A 190 25.92 -0.15 -2.55
CA ARG A 190 24.57 -0.13 -3.14
C ARG A 190 23.66 -1.19 -2.52
N PHE A 191 24.19 -2.37 -2.26
CA PHE A 191 23.47 -3.45 -1.60
C PHE A 191 23.06 -3.06 -0.17
N LEU A 192 24.00 -2.54 0.64
CA LEU A 192 23.72 -2.06 1.99
C LEU A 192 22.66 -0.94 2.01
N GLN A 193 22.75 0.02 1.09
CA GLN A 193 21.77 1.09 0.96
C GLN A 193 20.37 0.57 0.59
N ALA A 194 20.30 -0.39 -0.34
CA ALA A 194 19.03 -1.02 -0.72
C ALA A 194 18.41 -1.80 0.45
N MET A 195 19.23 -2.51 1.23
CA MET A 195 18.78 -3.21 2.44
C MET A 195 18.21 -2.23 3.47
N MET A 196 18.94 -1.17 3.82
CA MET A 196 18.48 -0.16 4.79
C MET A 196 17.19 0.53 4.35
N ALA A 197 17.05 0.85 3.05
CA ALA A 197 15.86 1.51 2.53
C ALA A 197 14.59 0.63 2.53
N SER A 198 14.74 -0.70 2.57
CA SER A 198 13.61 -1.63 2.53
C SER A 198 12.78 -1.64 3.82
N GLY A 199 13.42 -1.32 4.96
CA GLY A 199 12.86 -1.50 6.29
C GLY A 199 12.54 -2.98 6.60
N GLU A 200 13.27 -3.92 6.00
CA GLU A 200 13.14 -5.34 6.28
C GLU A 200 14.42 -5.87 6.96
N ALA A 201 14.23 -6.64 8.02
CA ALA A 201 15.29 -7.39 8.66
C ALA A 201 15.65 -8.59 7.79
N MET A 202 16.86 -8.62 7.26
CA MET A 202 17.37 -9.71 6.43
C MET A 202 18.28 -10.58 7.26
N TRP A 203 18.10 -11.89 7.16
CA TRP A 203 18.87 -12.85 7.93
C TRP A 203 19.18 -14.11 7.11
N GLU A 204 20.24 -14.80 7.53
CA GLU A 204 20.71 -16.05 6.94
C GLU A 204 21.07 -17.04 8.05
N SER A 205 20.73 -18.31 7.82
CA SER A 205 21.06 -19.40 8.73
C SER A 205 22.38 -20.09 8.39
N ASP A 206 23.01 -20.73 9.37
CA ASP A 206 24.08 -21.69 9.13
C ASP A 206 23.54 -23.03 8.63
N ASN A 207 24.48 -23.87 8.17
CA ASN A 207 24.22 -25.12 7.48
C ASN A 207 24.01 -26.33 8.42
N GLU A 208 24.46 -26.26 9.68
CA GLU A 208 24.43 -27.40 10.63
C GLU A 208 23.40 -27.20 11.74
N THR A 209 23.40 -26.02 12.37
CA THR A 209 22.58 -25.73 13.56
C THR A 209 21.32 -24.91 13.27
N LEU A 210 21.17 -24.41 12.04
CA LEU A 210 20.11 -23.49 11.62
C LEU A 210 20.04 -22.20 12.46
N ASN A 211 21.16 -21.83 13.09
CA ASN A 211 21.33 -20.59 13.80
C ASN A 211 21.38 -19.43 12.81
N ILE A 212 20.81 -18.29 13.19
CA ILE A 212 20.93 -17.06 12.41
C ILE A 212 22.38 -16.57 12.56
N VAL A 213 23.21 -16.74 11.52
CA VAL A 213 24.63 -16.35 11.51
C VAL A 213 24.89 -14.98 10.90
N PHE A 214 23.90 -14.45 10.19
CA PHE A 214 23.91 -13.09 9.69
C PHE A 214 22.53 -12.49 9.86
N GLY A 215 22.48 -11.26 10.35
CA GLY A 215 21.31 -10.41 10.41
C GLY A 215 21.72 -8.96 10.22
N ASN A 216 20.95 -8.19 9.45
CA ASN A 216 21.15 -6.74 9.39
C ASN A 216 20.62 -6.06 10.66
N GLU A 217 20.96 -4.79 10.87
CA GLU A 217 20.60 -4.04 12.09
C GLU A 217 19.09 -3.91 12.33
N GLU A 218 18.26 -4.06 11.29
CA GLU A 218 16.81 -3.91 11.42
C GLU A 218 16.19 -4.95 12.35
N ILE A 219 16.81 -6.14 12.52
CA ILE A 219 16.33 -7.15 13.47
C ILE A 219 16.36 -6.62 14.93
N VAL A 220 17.33 -5.77 15.26
CA VAL A 220 17.47 -5.12 16.57
C VAL A 220 16.27 -4.19 16.82
N ASN A 221 15.87 -3.42 15.81
CA ASN A 221 14.74 -2.48 15.89
C ASN A 221 13.40 -3.21 16.05
N ILE A 222 13.21 -4.30 15.29
CA ILE A 222 11.99 -5.13 15.35
C ILE A 222 11.84 -5.79 16.71
N LEU A 223 12.93 -6.37 17.25
CA LEU A 223 12.94 -7.05 18.54
C LEU A 223 13.01 -6.09 19.74
N GLY A 224 13.29 -4.80 19.50
CA GLY A 224 13.42 -3.80 20.56
C GLY A 224 14.61 -4.06 21.48
N LEU A 225 15.71 -4.60 20.93
CA LEU A 225 16.85 -5.03 21.74
C LEU A 225 17.65 -3.84 22.29
N SER A 226 17.99 -3.89 23.57
CA SER A 226 18.81 -2.86 24.23
C SER A 226 20.29 -2.98 23.88
N THR A 227 20.75 -4.21 23.62
CA THR A 227 22.10 -4.49 23.13
C THR A 227 22.02 -4.97 21.69
N PRO A 228 22.74 -4.35 20.74
CA PRO A 228 22.71 -4.78 19.34
C PRO A 228 23.20 -6.24 19.20
N GLN A 229 22.25 -7.14 18.97
CA GLN A 229 22.48 -8.54 18.63
C GLN A 229 21.74 -8.84 17.34
N THR A 230 22.46 -9.35 16.34
CA THR A 230 21.90 -9.67 15.01
C THR A 230 22.04 -11.15 14.65
N VAL A 231 22.64 -11.94 15.53
CA VAL A 231 22.94 -13.36 15.40
C VAL A 231 22.25 -14.05 16.55
N PHE A 232 21.55 -15.14 16.28
CA PHE A 232 20.73 -15.84 17.26
C PHE A 232 20.87 -17.34 17.08
N SER A 233 20.89 -18.09 18.18
CA SER A 233 20.63 -19.53 18.07
C SER A 233 19.20 -19.76 17.60
N ARG A 234 18.95 -20.94 17.02
CA ARG A 234 17.60 -21.34 16.65
C ARG A 234 16.65 -21.30 17.85
N GLU A 235 17.06 -21.85 18.99
CA GLU A 235 16.26 -21.89 20.21
C GLU A 235 16.03 -20.49 20.79
N GLU A 236 17.04 -19.63 20.76
CA GLU A 236 16.92 -18.23 21.17
C GLU A 236 15.84 -17.54 20.34
N PHE A 237 15.89 -17.68 19.02
CA PHE A 237 14.92 -17.04 18.14
C PHE A 237 13.50 -17.62 18.30
N GLU A 238 13.36 -18.95 18.38
CA GLU A 238 12.06 -19.60 18.64
C GLU A 238 11.42 -19.16 19.96
N SER A 239 12.24 -18.87 20.98
CA SER A 239 11.74 -18.40 22.28
C SER A 239 11.05 -17.04 22.20
N LEU A 240 11.44 -16.19 21.24
CA LEU A 240 10.86 -14.87 20.98
C LEU A 240 9.48 -14.97 20.32
N VAL A 241 9.09 -16.11 19.75
CA VAL A 241 7.76 -16.28 19.16
C VAL A 241 6.70 -16.30 20.26
N HIS A 242 5.67 -15.46 20.11
CA HIS A 242 4.56 -15.35 21.05
C HIS A 242 3.92 -16.73 21.32
N PRO A 243 3.61 -17.10 22.58
CA PRO A 243 3.15 -18.44 22.94
C PRO A 243 1.97 -18.97 22.10
N ASP A 244 0.96 -18.13 21.85
CA ASP A 244 -0.21 -18.48 21.04
C ASP A 244 0.12 -18.80 19.57
N ASP A 245 1.20 -18.24 19.04
CA ASP A 245 1.56 -18.33 17.63
C ASP A 245 2.57 -19.47 17.37
N ARG A 246 3.19 -20.04 18.42
CA ARG A 246 4.23 -21.09 18.31
C ARG A 246 3.78 -22.30 17.51
N ALA A 247 2.55 -22.76 17.71
CA ALA A 247 2.03 -23.92 16.98
C ALA A 247 1.92 -23.66 15.47
N SER A 248 1.48 -22.45 15.08
CA SER A 248 1.38 -22.05 13.68
C SER A 248 2.76 -21.79 13.07
N PHE A 249 3.65 -21.15 13.83
CA PHE A 249 5.03 -20.91 13.43
C PHE A 249 5.76 -22.22 13.13
N ASN A 250 5.68 -23.19 14.04
CA ASN A 250 6.33 -24.49 13.88
C ASN A 250 5.81 -25.24 12.65
N ARG A 251 4.50 -25.18 12.38
CA ARG A 251 3.93 -25.77 11.16
C ARG A 251 4.51 -25.12 9.89
N GLU A 252 4.56 -23.79 9.84
CA GLU A 252 5.10 -23.06 8.68
C GLU A 252 6.58 -23.37 8.44
N VAL A 253 7.38 -23.41 9.50
CA VAL A 253 8.84 -23.59 9.42
C VAL A 253 9.26 -25.05 9.24
N PHE A 254 8.61 -26.00 9.92
CA PHE A 254 9.04 -27.41 9.92
C PHE A 254 8.25 -28.31 8.98
N GLU A 255 7.04 -27.94 8.58
CA GLU A 255 6.23 -28.77 7.67
C GLU A 255 6.16 -28.14 6.26
N ILE A 256 5.81 -26.85 6.18
CA ILE A 256 5.53 -26.19 4.89
C ILE A 256 6.82 -25.79 4.17
N LEU A 257 7.73 -25.10 4.85
CA LEU A 257 8.96 -24.59 4.26
C LEU A 257 9.86 -25.69 3.64
N PRO A 258 10.10 -26.86 4.28
CA PRO A 258 10.90 -27.92 3.68
C PRO A 258 10.30 -28.49 2.39
N GLN A 259 8.98 -28.58 2.31
CA GLN A 259 8.27 -29.12 1.15
C GLN A 259 8.18 -28.12 -0.01
N GLN A 260 7.84 -26.85 0.29
CA GLN A 260 7.59 -25.84 -0.74
C GLN A 260 8.85 -25.04 -1.12
N GLY A 261 9.91 -25.10 -0.31
CA GLY A 261 11.14 -24.34 -0.50
C GLY A 261 11.02 -22.84 -0.20
N ARG A 262 9.80 -22.34 0.08
CA ARG A 262 9.54 -20.97 0.53
C ARG A 262 8.23 -20.90 1.32
N THR A 263 8.14 -19.99 2.27
CA THR A 263 6.88 -19.65 2.96
C THR A 263 6.80 -18.15 3.25
N SER A 264 5.58 -17.63 3.41
CA SER A 264 5.33 -16.29 3.94
C SER A 264 4.13 -16.29 4.87
N PHE A 265 4.35 -15.88 6.12
CA PHE A 265 3.33 -15.88 7.15
C PHE A 265 3.51 -14.70 8.10
N GLN A 266 2.48 -14.41 8.90
CA GLN A 266 2.51 -13.35 9.91
C GLN A 266 2.33 -13.97 11.28
N HIS A 267 3.13 -13.52 12.24
CA HIS A 267 3.07 -13.97 13.62
C HIS A 267 3.58 -12.86 14.53
N ARG A 268 3.38 -13.03 15.84
CA ARG A 268 3.85 -12.11 16.87
C ARG A 268 5.20 -12.56 17.43
N LEU A 269 6.09 -11.60 17.61
CA LEU A 269 7.30 -11.72 18.40
C LEU A 269 7.15 -10.92 19.70
N LEU A 270 7.72 -11.47 20.77
CA LEU A 270 7.92 -10.81 22.04
C LEU A 270 9.16 -9.92 21.92
N ARG A 271 9.01 -8.64 22.26
CA ARG A 271 10.10 -7.67 22.27
C ARG A 271 10.79 -7.68 23.63
N GLU A 272 12.07 -7.34 23.68
CA GLU A 272 12.80 -7.20 24.95
C GLU A 272 12.26 -6.04 25.80
N ASP A 273 11.72 -5.00 25.14
CA ASP A 273 11.05 -3.86 25.79
C ASP A 273 9.69 -4.21 26.44
N GLY A 274 9.24 -5.47 26.36
CA GLY A 274 7.99 -5.98 26.94
C GLY A 274 6.76 -5.82 26.03
N GLY A 275 6.91 -5.25 24.84
CA GLY A 275 5.85 -5.18 23.83
C GLY A 275 5.74 -6.42 22.94
N GLU A 276 4.76 -6.40 22.05
CA GLU A 276 4.60 -7.37 20.97
C GLU A 276 4.83 -6.69 19.62
N ALA A 277 5.53 -7.37 18.72
CA ALA A 277 5.68 -6.96 17.33
C ALA A 277 4.97 -7.96 16.42
N TRP A 278 4.00 -7.50 15.63
CA TRP A 278 3.51 -8.30 14.51
C TRP A 278 4.53 -8.23 13.38
N VAL A 279 5.05 -9.37 12.99
CA VAL A 279 6.02 -9.46 11.89
C VAL A 279 5.46 -10.28 10.75
N ARG A 280 5.75 -9.85 9.53
CA ARG A 280 5.62 -10.68 8.33
C ARG A 280 6.97 -11.31 8.05
N ASN A 281 7.05 -12.63 8.18
CA ASN A 281 8.23 -13.39 7.85
C ASN A 281 8.10 -13.98 6.43
N ARG A 282 9.20 -13.96 5.69
CA ARG A 282 9.34 -14.65 4.40
C ARG A 282 10.64 -15.42 4.48
N ILE A 283 10.56 -16.72 4.26
CA ILE A 283 11.71 -17.61 4.38
C ILE A 283 11.82 -18.41 3.09
N GLN A 284 13.05 -18.58 2.61
CA GLN A 284 13.36 -19.35 1.42
C GLN A 284 14.54 -20.28 1.68
N VAL A 285 14.41 -21.53 1.21
CA VAL A 285 15.50 -22.50 1.15
C VAL A 285 16.41 -22.12 -0.01
N THR A 286 17.70 -21.92 0.25
CA THR A 286 18.70 -21.64 -0.79
C THR A 286 19.46 -22.89 -1.21
N GLU A 287 19.74 -23.79 -0.26
CA GLU A 287 20.49 -25.01 -0.51
C GLU A 287 19.85 -26.21 0.20
N ARG A 288 19.97 -27.37 -0.44
CA ARG A 288 19.53 -28.68 0.06
C ARG A 288 20.69 -29.65 0.06
N ASP A 289 20.73 -30.53 1.04
CA ASP A 289 21.76 -31.55 1.14
C ASP A 289 21.57 -32.65 0.08
N GLU A 290 22.47 -33.65 0.08
CA GLU A 290 22.40 -34.78 -0.85
C GLU A 290 21.13 -35.64 -0.65
N GLN A 291 20.51 -35.57 0.52
CA GLN A 291 19.28 -36.28 0.88
C GLN A 291 18.02 -35.48 0.50
N GLY A 292 18.17 -34.23 0.04
CA GLY A 292 17.09 -33.34 -0.35
C GLY A 292 16.50 -32.51 0.80
N GLU A 293 17.05 -32.64 2.01
CA GLU A 293 16.63 -31.86 3.17
C GLU A 293 17.18 -30.43 3.09
N PRO A 294 16.38 -29.41 3.45
CA PRO A 294 16.82 -28.04 3.44
C PRO A 294 17.79 -27.79 4.59
N TYR A 295 18.97 -27.25 4.28
CA TYR A 295 19.99 -26.99 5.30
C TYR A 295 20.52 -25.55 5.28
N ARG A 296 20.18 -24.74 4.26
CA ARG A 296 20.48 -23.31 4.25
C ARG A 296 19.24 -22.47 3.94
N PHE A 297 18.99 -21.46 4.77
CA PHE A 297 17.82 -20.60 4.69
C PHE A 297 18.22 -19.12 4.67
N ILE A 298 17.48 -18.35 3.88
CA ILE A 298 17.48 -16.90 3.97
C ILE A 298 16.07 -16.43 4.29
N GLY A 299 15.96 -15.34 5.03
CA GLY A 299 14.67 -14.75 5.33
C GLY A 299 14.68 -13.24 5.40
N SER A 300 13.48 -12.69 5.26
CA SER A 300 13.19 -11.28 5.50
C SER A 300 12.03 -11.17 6.47
N MET A 301 12.19 -10.36 7.51
CA MET A 301 11.14 -10.00 8.46
C MET A 301 10.82 -8.53 8.35
N ARG A 302 9.53 -8.20 8.35
CA ARG A 302 9.06 -6.82 8.36
C ARG A 302 8.12 -6.61 9.52
N ASP A 303 8.35 -5.56 10.31
CA ASP A 303 7.38 -5.10 11.30
C ASP A 303 6.12 -4.58 10.57
N VAL A 304 5.00 -5.23 10.86
CA VAL A 304 3.67 -4.89 10.36
C VAL A 304 2.72 -4.54 11.51
N THR A 305 3.22 -4.27 12.72
CA THR A 305 2.47 -3.94 13.94
C THR A 305 1.53 -2.77 13.72
N LYS A 306 2.04 -1.63 13.25
CA LYS A 306 1.20 -0.45 12.96
C LYS A 306 0.07 -0.76 11.99
N ARG A 307 0.37 -1.52 10.93
CA ARG A 307 -0.62 -1.93 9.92
C ARG A 307 -1.65 -2.89 10.52
N LYS A 308 -1.22 -3.86 11.33
CA LYS A 308 -2.09 -4.86 11.95
C LYS A 308 -3.00 -4.28 13.01
N LEU A 309 -2.50 -3.38 13.86
CA LEU A 309 -3.31 -2.68 14.84
C LEU A 309 -4.37 -1.80 14.16
N ALA A 310 -4.01 -1.08 13.10
CA ALA A 310 -4.98 -0.30 12.32
C ALA A 310 -6.04 -1.17 11.63
N GLU A 311 -5.66 -2.34 11.13
CA GLU A 311 -6.59 -3.31 10.54
C GLU A 311 -7.58 -3.85 11.58
N LEU A 312 -7.11 -4.19 12.78
CA LEU A 312 -7.95 -4.66 13.88
C LEU A 312 -8.88 -3.56 14.39
N GLU A 313 -8.39 -2.33 14.57
CA GLU A 313 -9.20 -1.18 14.98
C GLU A 313 -10.31 -0.89 13.96
N LEU A 314 -9.99 -0.93 12.66
CA LEU A 314 -10.96 -0.75 11.59
C LEU A 314 -12.03 -1.86 11.61
N GLN A 315 -11.64 -3.10 11.85
CA GLN A 315 -12.57 -4.23 11.98
C GLN A 315 -13.51 -4.05 13.18
N MET A 316 -12.98 -3.66 14.33
CA MET A 316 -13.77 -3.39 15.53
C MET A 316 -14.77 -2.24 15.31
N THR A 317 -14.29 -1.12 14.77
CA THR A 317 -15.12 0.06 14.48
C THR A 317 -16.24 -0.27 13.49
N ARG A 318 -15.93 -1.07 12.46
CA ARG A 318 -16.93 -1.54 11.50
C ARG A 318 -18.01 -2.38 12.18
N HIS A 319 -17.62 -3.31 13.05
CA HIS A 319 -18.57 -4.15 13.77
C HIS A 319 -19.48 -3.32 14.69
N GLU A 320 -18.92 -2.36 15.42
CA GLU A 320 -19.69 -1.43 16.27
C GLU A 320 -20.66 -0.58 15.46
N LEU A 321 -20.23 -0.10 14.29
CA LEU A 321 -21.07 0.66 13.37
C LEU A 321 -22.23 -0.18 12.81
N GLU A 322 -21.96 -1.43 12.43
CA GLU A 322 -22.99 -2.36 11.95
C GLU A 322 -24.05 -2.66 13.03
N GLN A 323 -23.62 -2.86 14.28
CA GLN A 323 -24.52 -3.03 15.42
C GLN A 323 -25.35 -1.76 15.69
N THR A 324 -24.71 -0.60 15.67
CA THR A 324 -25.38 0.69 15.89
C THR A 324 -26.40 0.98 14.78
N ASN A 325 -26.04 0.73 13.52
CA ASN A 325 -26.94 0.94 12.39
C ASN A 325 -28.17 0.04 12.47
N SER A 326 -27.99 -1.24 12.79
CA SER A 326 -29.09 -2.19 12.97
C SER A 326 -30.04 -1.76 14.11
N ARG A 327 -29.48 -1.24 15.20
CA ARG A 327 -30.27 -0.68 16.31
C ARG A 327 -31.05 0.57 15.90
N LEU A 328 -30.43 1.47 15.14
CA LEU A 328 -31.07 2.68 14.64
C LEU A 328 -32.21 2.35 13.68
N GLU A 329 -32.02 1.39 12.77
CA GLU A 329 -33.05 0.93 11.83
C GLU A 329 -34.29 0.41 12.58
N SER A 330 -34.11 -0.44 13.59
CA SER A 330 -35.21 -0.94 14.43
C SER A 330 -35.92 0.19 15.19
N LEU A 331 -35.17 1.16 15.72
CA LEU A 331 -35.76 2.31 16.42
C LEU A 331 -36.56 3.21 15.47
N VAL A 332 -36.05 3.44 14.25
CA VAL A 332 -36.75 4.21 13.21
C VAL A 332 -38.05 3.51 12.82
N GLU A 333 -38.04 2.20 12.62
CA GLU A 333 -39.25 1.42 12.30
C GLU A 333 -40.30 1.51 13.41
N GLN A 334 -39.88 1.35 14.67
CA GLN A 334 -40.76 1.47 15.83
C GLN A 334 -41.39 2.88 15.91
N ARG A 335 -40.56 3.94 15.78
CA ARG A 335 -41.04 5.33 15.83
C ARG A 335 -41.94 5.68 14.66
N THR A 336 -41.65 5.15 13.47
CA THR A 336 -42.49 5.37 12.29
C THR A 336 -43.87 4.75 12.50
N SER A 337 -43.93 3.54 13.06
CA SER A 337 -45.20 2.86 13.37
C SER A 337 -46.02 3.62 14.41
N GLU A 338 -45.39 4.06 15.51
CA GLU A 338 -46.01 4.87 16.55
C GLU A 338 -46.56 6.19 15.99
N LEU A 339 -45.79 6.86 15.12
CA LEU A 339 -46.23 8.10 14.47
C LEU A 339 -47.43 7.88 13.55
N VAL A 340 -47.47 6.77 12.81
CA VAL A 340 -48.62 6.43 11.94
C VAL A 340 -49.87 6.21 12.79
N GLU A 341 -49.78 5.46 13.89
CA GLU A 341 -50.90 5.20 14.79
C GLU A 341 -51.45 6.49 15.40
N LEU A 342 -50.56 7.33 15.95
CA LEU A 342 -50.95 8.61 16.55
C LEU A 342 -51.56 9.56 15.53
N ASN A 343 -51.05 9.58 14.30
CA ASN A 343 -51.61 10.39 13.22
C ASN A 343 -53.04 9.93 12.85
N LEU A 344 -53.29 8.63 12.79
CA LEU A 344 -54.64 8.09 12.57
C LEU A 344 -55.60 8.46 13.71
N GLU A 345 -55.13 8.41 14.95
CA GLU A 345 -55.92 8.82 16.13
C GLU A 345 -56.26 10.31 16.08
N LEU A 346 -55.28 11.18 15.79
CA LEU A 346 -55.48 12.61 15.63
C LEU A 346 -56.49 12.92 14.51
N GLN A 347 -56.40 12.23 13.37
CA GLN A 347 -57.38 12.38 12.29
C GLN A 347 -58.79 11.96 12.72
N SER A 348 -58.93 10.89 13.51
CA SER A 348 -60.23 10.46 14.01
C SER A 348 -60.83 11.46 15.00
N LEU A 349 -60.02 12.04 15.89
CA LEU A 349 -60.45 13.09 16.84
C LEU A 349 -60.83 14.39 16.13
N ALA A 350 -60.08 14.78 15.10
CA ALA A 350 -60.34 16.01 14.37
C ALA A 350 -61.60 15.95 13.49
N ARG A 351 -62.04 14.76 13.05
CA ARG A 351 -63.12 14.60 12.06
C ARG A 351 -64.43 14.03 12.61
N LYS A 352 -64.47 13.56 13.86
CA LYS A 352 -65.68 13.02 14.49
C LYS A 352 -66.20 13.94 15.59
N ASP A 353 -67.51 13.91 15.81
CA ASP A 353 -68.17 14.54 16.95
C ASP A 353 -67.92 13.70 18.21
N SER A 354 -67.44 14.33 19.28
CA SER A 354 -67.01 13.65 20.51
C SER A 354 -68.16 12.98 21.27
N LEU A 355 -69.40 13.45 21.06
CA LEU A 355 -70.58 12.89 21.74
C LEU A 355 -71.22 11.75 20.95
N THR A 356 -71.47 11.96 19.66
CA THR A 356 -72.25 11.02 18.83
C THR A 356 -71.38 10.02 18.06
N GLY A 357 -70.08 10.30 17.90
CA GLY A 357 -69.16 9.48 17.10
C GLY A 357 -69.42 9.53 15.58
N LEU A 358 -70.36 10.37 15.14
CA LEU A 358 -70.60 10.70 13.73
C LEU A 358 -69.53 11.65 13.20
N ALA A 359 -69.53 11.93 11.90
CA ALA A 359 -68.69 13.02 11.37
C ALA A 359 -69.07 14.35 12.05
N ASN A 360 -68.08 15.20 12.33
CA ASN A 360 -68.35 16.55 12.81
C ASN A 360 -68.61 17.50 11.63
N ARG A 361 -69.00 18.74 11.94
CA ARG A 361 -69.25 19.79 10.94
C ARG A 361 -68.10 19.97 9.95
N MET A 362 -66.85 20.02 10.43
CA MET A 362 -65.68 20.19 9.58
C MET A 362 -65.55 19.07 8.55
N ALA A 363 -65.65 17.81 9.00
CA ALA A 363 -65.61 16.65 8.11
C ALA A 363 -66.78 16.63 7.11
N ALA A 364 -67.95 17.13 7.52
CA ALA A 364 -69.11 17.24 6.67
C ALA A 364 -68.94 18.30 5.57
N ASP A 365 -68.42 19.47 5.92
CA ASP A 365 -68.12 20.56 4.99
C ASP A 365 -67.05 20.15 3.95
N GLU A 366 -66.01 19.42 4.38
CA GLU A 366 -65.01 18.85 3.46
C GLU A 366 -65.60 17.80 2.51
N TYR A 367 -66.47 16.92 3.03
CA TYR A 367 -67.11 15.88 2.25
C TYR A 367 -68.03 16.47 1.18
N ILE A 368 -68.91 17.41 1.56
CA ILE A 368 -69.83 18.04 0.60
C ILE A 368 -69.07 18.88 -0.45
N ALA A 369 -67.97 19.53 -0.07
CA ALA A 369 -67.11 20.22 -1.04
C ALA A 369 -66.52 19.26 -2.08
N THR A 370 -66.11 18.06 -1.63
CA THR A 370 -65.60 17.00 -2.51
C THR A 370 -66.68 16.47 -3.45
N GLU A 371 -67.89 16.20 -2.93
CA GLU A 371 -69.01 15.72 -3.74
C GLU A 371 -69.52 16.77 -4.72
N PHE A 372 -69.54 18.05 -4.34
CA PHE A 372 -69.84 19.15 -5.25
C PHE A 372 -68.84 19.24 -6.41
N ALA A 373 -67.54 19.08 -6.13
CA ALA A 373 -66.53 19.05 -7.18
C ALA A 373 -66.69 17.84 -8.12
N ARG A 374 -67.19 16.70 -7.62
CA ARG A 374 -67.54 15.52 -8.45
C ARG A 374 -68.78 15.79 -9.30
N LEU A 375 -69.82 16.39 -8.73
CA LEU A 375 -71.03 16.81 -9.43
C LEU A 375 -70.72 17.74 -10.61
N LYS A 376 -69.86 18.75 -10.40
CA LYS A 376 -69.43 19.69 -11.46
C LYS A 376 -68.69 19.02 -12.62
N ARG A 377 -68.08 17.85 -12.40
CA ARG A 377 -67.45 17.03 -13.45
C ARG A 377 -68.42 16.08 -14.14
N GLY A 378 -69.73 16.19 -13.89
CA GLY A 378 -70.76 15.35 -14.48
C GLY A 378 -70.90 13.98 -13.80
N HIS A 379 -70.43 13.82 -12.56
CA HIS A 379 -70.48 12.57 -11.82
C HIS A 379 -71.39 12.64 -10.59
N ASN A 380 -72.11 11.55 -10.32
CA ASN A 380 -72.83 11.22 -9.08
C ASN A 380 -73.67 12.37 -8.47
N PRO A 381 -74.95 12.51 -8.87
CA PRO A 381 -75.87 13.37 -8.16
C PRO A 381 -76.02 12.95 -6.70
N TYR A 382 -76.15 13.93 -5.82
CA TYR A 382 -76.32 13.71 -4.39
C TYR A 382 -77.44 14.58 -3.83
N VAL A 383 -78.03 14.10 -2.76
CA VAL A 383 -79.10 14.78 -2.02
C VAL A 383 -78.59 15.13 -0.63
N VAL A 384 -78.86 16.37 -0.21
CA VAL A 384 -78.57 16.89 1.11
C VAL A 384 -79.84 16.87 1.94
N MET A 385 -79.76 16.33 3.16
CA MET A 385 -80.84 16.38 4.14
C MET A 385 -80.32 17.02 5.41
N LEU A 386 -81.04 18.03 5.91
CA LEU A 386 -80.81 18.63 7.21
C LEU A 386 -81.94 18.18 8.14
N ALA A 387 -81.59 17.55 9.24
CA ALA A 387 -82.52 17.02 10.23
C ALA A 387 -82.30 17.69 11.57
N ASP A 388 -83.38 17.98 12.28
CA ASP A 388 -83.33 18.60 13.60
C ASP A 388 -84.29 17.89 14.56
N ILE A 389 -83.82 17.68 15.79
CA ILE A 389 -84.63 17.08 16.84
C ILE A 389 -85.65 18.10 17.34
N ASP A 390 -86.91 17.84 17.04
CA ASP A 390 -88.01 18.71 17.44
C ASP A 390 -88.08 18.84 18.97
N HIS A 391 -88.16 20.09 19.43
CA HIS A 391 -88.28 20.42 20.85
C HIS A 391 -87.11 19.92 21.73
N PHE A 392 -85.91 19.72 21.17
CA PHE A 392 -84.75 19.25 21.93
C PHE A 392 -84.41 20.14 23.13
N LYS A 393 -84.55 21.46 23.00
CA LYS A 393 -84.41 22.38 24.14
C LYS A 393 -85.34 22.02 25.30
N SER A 394 -86.59 21.63 25.03
CA SER A 394 -87.53 21.19 26.07
C SER A 394 -87.08 19.90 26.74
N VAL A 395 -86.45 18.98 26.01
CA VAL A 395 -85.84 17.77 26.61
C VAL A 395 -84.73 18.15 27.58
N ASN A 396 -83.83 19.06 27.18
CA ASN A 396 -82.77 19.58 28.05
C ASN A 396 -83.31 20.32 29.28
N ASP A 397 -84.28 21.21 29.08
CA ASP A 397 -84.83 22.04 30.14
C ASP A 397 -85.62 21.20 31.17
N THR A 398 -86.25 20.10 30.73
CA THR A 398 -87.07 19.24 31.60
C THR A 398 -86.24 18.18 32.33
N TRP A 399 -85.29 17.56 31.64
CA TRP A 399 -84.59 16.35 32.12
C TRP A 399 -83.08 16.52 32.28
N GLY A 400 -82.56 17.72 31.98
CA GLY A 400 -81.15 18.06 32.06
C GLY A 400 -80.34 17.63 30.84
N HIS A 401 -79.18 18.28 30.67
CA HIS A 401 -78.28 18.06 29.54
C HIS A 401 -77.81 16.62 29.37
N ALA A 402 -77.65 15.87 30.46
CA ALA A 402 -77.24 14.46 30.38
C ALA A 402 -78.27 13.58 29.65
N LEU A 403 -79.57 13.87 29.76
CA LEU A 403 -80.60 13.15 29.00
C LEU A 403 -80.68 13.66 27.56
N GLY A 404 -80.46 14.96 27.33
CA GLY A 404 -80.29 15.50 25.97
C GLY A 404 -79.12 14.88 25.21
N ASP A 405 -78.00 14.65 25.87
CA ASP A 405 -76.84 13.97 25.29
C ASP A 405 -77.19 12.53 24.88
N LYS A 406 -77.93 11.81 25.73
CA LYS A 406 -78.44 10.46 25.40
C LYS A 406 -79.43 10.49 24.23
N ALA A 407 -80.27 11.51 24.15
CA ALA A 407 -81.18 11.74 23.03
C ALA A 407 -80.42 11.92 21.71
N LEU A 408 -79.37 12.75 21.69
CA LEU A 408 -78.50 12.94 20.53
C LEU A 408 -77.79 11.65 20.12
N MET A 409 -77.23 10.90 21.08
CA MET A 409 -76.58 9.61 20.82
C MET A 409 -77.57 8.56 20.29
N HIS A 410 -78.82 8.58 20.76
CA HIS A 410 -79.86 7.67 20.31
C HIS A 410 -80.26 7.95 18.86
N VAL A 411 -80.54 9.22 18.53
CA VAL A 411 -80.84 9.62 17.15
C VAL A 411 -79.66 9.33 16.22
N ALA A 412 -78.44 9.65 16.63
CA ALA A 412 -77.23 9.35 15.87
C ALA A 412 -77.08 7.85 15.57
N ARG A 413 -77.40 6.98 16.55
CA ARG A 413 -77.37 5.53 16.38
C ARG A 413 -78.42 5.06 15.37
N LEU A 414 -79.65 5.58 15.47
CA LEU A 414 -80.73 5.24 14.55
C LEU A 414 -80.39 5.66 13.11
N LEU A 415 -79.87 6.88 12.92
CA LEU A 415 -79.39 7.36 11.63
C LEU A 415 -78.31 6.44 11.05
N ARG A 416 -77.28 6.12 11.83
CA ARG A 416 -76.16 5.30 11.37
C ARG A 416 -76.54 3.85 11.03
N GLN A 417 -77.51 3.27 11.72
CA GLN A 417 -77.95 1.89 11.49
C GLN A 417 -78.88 1.73 10.29
N ASN A 418 -79.52 2.81 9.84
CA ASN A 418 -80.55 2.78 8.79
C ASN A 418 -80.12 3.47 7.50
N LEU A 419 -78.89 4.00 7.46
CA LEU A 419 -78.25 4.55 6.27
C LEU A 419 -77.10 3.65 5.84
N ARG A 420 -76.73 3.71 4.55
CA ARG A 420 -75.67 2.86 3.98
C ARG A 420 -74.30 3.36 4.44
N SER A 421 -73.30 2.49 4.40
CA SER A 421 -71.91 2.87 4.70
C SER A 421 -71.32 3.88 3.71
N SER A 422 -71.91 4.01 2.51
CA SER A 422 -71.57 5.03 1.51
C SER A 422 -72.12 6.43 1.85
N ASP A 423 -73.15 6.49 2.69
CA ASP A 423 -73.87 7.71 3.01
C ASP A 423 -73.13 8.45 4.14
N LEU A 424 -73.05 9.77 4.06
CA LEU A 424 -72.50 10.57 5.14
C LEU A 424 -73.59 10.87 6.16
N VAL A 425 -73.29 10.68 7.45
CA VAL A 425 -74.06 11.20 8.57
C VAL A 425 -73.14 12.01 9.47
N ALA A 426 -73.46 13.28 9.67
CA ALA A 426 -72.70 14.19 10.50
C ALA A 426 -73.60 14.88 11.53
N ARG A 427 -73.07 15.18 12.70
CA ARG A 427 -73.68 16.16 13.61
C ARG A 427 -73.20 17.55 13.18
N TYR A 428 -74.09 18.34 12.61
CA TYR A 428 -73.74 19.59 11.93
C TYR A 428 -73.70 20.79 12.89
N GLY A 429 -74.51 20.75 13.95
CA GLY A 429 -74.51 21.71 15.05
C GLY A 429 -75.50 21.28 16.12
N GLY A 430 -75.31 21.65 17.39
CA GLY A 430 -76.31 21.43 18.47
C GLY A 430 -77.11 20.12 18.39
N GLU A 431 -78.37 20.24 17.93
CA GLU A 431 -79.36 19.16 17.72
C GLU A 431 -79.63 18.81 16.25
N GLU A 432 -78.81 19.36 15.34
CA GLU A 432 -78.90 19.24 13.88
C GLU A 432 -77.95 18.17 13.32
N PHE A 433 -78.47 17.37 12.39
CA PHE A 433 -77.75 16.34 11.67
C PHE A 433 -77.78 16.62 10.17
N LEU A 434 -76.62 16.50 9.52
CA LEU A 434 -76.48 16.57 8.07
C LEU A 434 -76.33 15.15 7.53
N ILE A 435 -77.14 14.82 6.52
CA ILE A 435 -77.10 13.54 5.82
C ILE A 435 -76.87 13.81 4.34
N ILE A 436 -75.93 13.08 3.74
CA ILE A 436 -75.66 13.15 2.30
C ILE A 436 -75.73 11.75 1.72
N ILE A 437 -76.60 11.56 0.74
CA ILE A 437 -76.77 10.31 0.01
C ILE A 437 -76.55 10.52 -1.48
N HIS A 438 -76.07 9.50 -2.18
CA HIS A 438 -75.88 9.53 -3.63
C HIS A 438 -77.12 9.00 -4.36
N THR A 439 -77.93 9.92 -4.88
CA THR A 439 -79.09 9.59 -5.71
C THR A 439 -79.49 10.82 -6.54
N ASP A 440 -80.02 10.58 -7.74
CA ASP A 440 -80.76 11.54 -8.56
C ASP A 440 -82.27 11.55 -8.25
N ASP A 441 -82.76 10.53 -7.54
CA ASP A 441 -84.17 10.37 -7.22
C ASP A 441 -84.50 11.05 -5.88
N LEU A 442 -84.97 12.30 -5.98
CA LEU A 442 -85.39 13.08 -4.82
C LEU A 442 -86.60 12.46 -4.10
N GLU A 443 -87.46 11.72 -4.82
CA GLU A 443 -88.62 11.05 -4.22
C GLU A 443 -88.17 9.85 -3.37
N ALA A 444 -87.24 9.05 -3.88
CA ALA A 444 -86.60 7.98 -3.10
C ALA A 444 -85.86 8.54 -1.88
N ALA A 445 -85.15 9.67 -2.03
CA ALA A 445 -84.51 10.37 -0.93
C ALA A 445 -85.53 10.85 0.12
N HIS A 446 -86.68 11.36 -0.32
CA HIS A 446 -87.77 11.78 0.56
C HIS A 446 -88.37 10.60 1.33
N GLN A 447 -88.59 9.46 0.67
CA GLN A 447 -89.09 8.25 1.31
C GLN A 447 -88.10 7.70 2.35
N LEU A 448 -86.80 7.72 2.05
CA LEU A 448 -85.75 7.33 3.00
C LEU A 448 -85.78 8.23 4.24
N ALA A 449 -85.85 9.55 4.04
CA ALA A 449 -85.91 10.52 5.13
C ALA A 449 -87.19 10.37 5.97
N ASP A 450 -88.36 10.16 5.35
CA ASP A 450 -89.60 9.92 6.10
C ASP A 450 -89.55 8.59 6.86
N GLY A 451 -88.91 7.57 6.29
CA GLY A 451 -88.63 6.31 6.99
C GLY A 451 -87.76 6.51 8.23
N VAL A 452 -86.68 7.27 8.12
CA VAL A 452 -85.81 7.65 9.24
C VAL A 452 -86.57 8.48 10.28
N ARG A 453 -87.36 9.46 9.86
CA ARG A 453 -88.20 10.27 10.75
C ARG A 453 -89.16 9.40 11.57
N ARG A 454 -89.92 8.53 10.88
CA ARG A 454 -90.85 7.59 11.54
C ARG A 454 -90.14 6.66 12.49
N LEU A 455 -88.93 6.22 12.15
CA LEU A 455 -88.15 5.36 13.03
C LEU A 455 -87.81 6.06 14.35
N VAL A 456 -87.42 7.34 14.31
CA VAL A 456 -87.15 8.12 15.53
C VAL A 456 -88.43 8.32 16.35
N GLU A 457 -89.55 8.61 15.69
CA GLU A 457 -90.87 8.74 16.33
C GLU A 457 -91.32 7.44 17.02
N LEU A 458 -91.12 6.30 16.37
CA LEU A 458 -91.52 4.97 16.86
C LEU A 458 -90.54 4.35 17.86
N THR A 459 -89.34 4.92 17.99
CA THR A 459 -88.28 4.40 18.87
C THR A 459 -87.95 5.44 19.94
N PRO A 460 -88.76 5.58 20.99
CA PRO A 460 -88.50 6.54 22.06
C PRO A 460 -87.18 6.23 22.77
N LEU A 461 -86.58 7.25 23.40
CA LEU A 461 -85.34 7.06 24.17
C LEU A 461 -85.58 6.18 25.41
N ASN A 462 -86.73 6.38 26.06
CA ASN A 462 -87.27 5.61 27.19
C ASN A 462 -88.79 5.89 27.31
N ASP A 463 -89.44 5.30 28.31
CA ASP A 463 -90.90 5.41 28.49
C ASP A 463 -91.41 6.86 28.66
N ASP A 464 -90.55 7.79 29.09
CA ASP A 464 -90.90 9.18 29.40
C ASP A 464 -90.48 10.19 28.30
N VAL A 465 -89.62 9.80 27.36
CA VAL A 465 -89.04 10.69 26.34
C VAL A 465 -89.20 10.10 24.94
N SER A 466 -90.21 10.59 24.24
CA SER A 466 -90.37 10.45 22.79
C SER A 466 -89.81 11.69 22.09
N MET A 467 -89.26 11.48 20.89
CA MET A 467 -88.67 12.55 20.08
C MET A 467 -89.19 12.42 18.65
N THR A 468 -89.24 13.55 17.96
CA THR A 468 -89.60 13.61 16.54
C THR A 468 -88.52 14.38 15.79
N LEU A 469 -88.45 14.15 14.48
CA LEU A 469 -87.52 14.85 13.61
C LEU A 469 -88.29 15.71 12.61
N SER A 470 -87.83 16.93 12.43
CA SER A 470 -88.14 17.71 11.24
C SER A 470 -86.96 17.59 10.28
N MET A 471 -87.24 17.40 8.98
CA MET A 471 -86.19 17.26 7.96
C MET A 471 -86.48 18.13 6.75
N GLY A 472 -85.45 18.82 6.28
CA GLY A 472 -85.44 19.53 5.00
C GLY A 472 -84.52 18.83 4.01
N ILE A 473 -84.98 18.66 2.78
CA ILE A 473 -84.25 17.92 1.74
C ILE A 473 -84.06 18.80 0.50
N SER A 474 -82.86 18.78 -0.08
CA SER A 474 -82.57 19.39 -1.37
C SER A 474 -81.67 18.49 -2.20
N ALA A 475 -82.01 18.32 -3.48
CA ALA A 475 -81.04 17.81 -4.46
C ALA A 475 -79.97 18.87 -4.73
N ALA A 476 -78.72 18.43 -4.88
CA ALA A 476 -77.66 19.28 -5.41
C ALA A 476 -77.78 19.37 -6.95
N CYS A 477 -77.47 20.53 -7.51
CA CYS A 477 -77.62 20.79 -8.94
C CYS A 477 -76.30 21.27 -9.56
N GLY A 478 -76.07 20.92 -10.83
CA GLY A 478 -74.92 21.43 -11.60
C GLY A 478 -74.91 22.97 -11.75
N LYS A 479 -76.05 23.64 -11.57
CA LYS A 479 -76.17 25.12 -11.59
C LYS A 479 -75.76 25.78 -10.26
N ASP A 480 -75.60 25.03 -9.17
CA ASP A 480 -75.20 25.59 -7.87
C ASP A 480 -73.83 26.27 -8.00
N GLY A 481 -73.70 27.47 -7.42
CA GLY A 481 -72.45 28.24 -7.40
C GLY A 481 -71.47 27.73 -6.34
N SER A 482 -71.98 27.11 -5.27
CA SER A 482 -71.17 26.54 -4.19
C SER A 482 -71.80 25.28 -3.60
N HIS A 483 -71.00 24.50 -2.86
CA HIS A 483 -71.51 23.37 -2.07
C HIS A 483 -72.53 23.80 -1.00
N SER A 484 -72.54 25.08 -0.60
CA SER A 484 -73.44 25.58 0.45
C SER A 484 -74.86 25.83 -0.06
N ASP A 485 -75.07 25.92 -1.38
CA ASP A 485 -76.37 26.26 -1.96
C ASP A 485 -77.40 25.14 -1.72
N ALA A 486 -76.96 23.88 -1.85
CA ALA A 486 -77.81 22.72 -1.55
C ALA A 486 -78.14 22.62 -0.04
N ILE A 487 -77.18 22.95 0.84
CA ILE A 487 -77.42 23.03 2.29
C ILE A 487 -78.43 24.13 2.60
N ALA A 488 -78.27 25.32 2.02
CA ALA A 488 -79.16 26.46 2.25
C ALA A 488 -80.60 26.17 1.80
N ARG A 489 -80.78 25.44 0.69
CA ARG A 489 -82.11 24.97 0.26
C ARG A 489 -82.69 23.93 1.21
N ALA A 490 -81.88 22.98 1.69
CA ALA A 490 -82.32 21.99 2.67
C ALA A 490 -82.70 22.67 3.99
N ASP A 491 -81.94 23.67 4.45
CA ASP A 491 -82.23 24.45 5.65
C ASP A 491 -83.56 25.23 5.53
N ALA A 492 -83.78 25.90 4.40
CA ALA A 492 -85.06 26.57 4.13
C ALA A 492 -86.26 25.61 4.22
N LYS A 493 -86.08 24.36 3.77
CA LYS A 493 -87.11 23.31 3.87
C LYS A 493 -87.25 22.74 5.28
N LEU A 494 -86.16 22.67 6.04
CA LEU A 494 -86.22 22.31 7.45
C LEU A 494 -87.02 23.36 8.23
N TYR A 495 -86.81 24.64 7.95
CA TYR A 495 -87.60 25.72 8.53
C TYR A 495 -89.08 25.61 8.15
N GLU A 496 -89.40 25.29 6.89
CA GLU A 496 -90.76 25.00 6.45
C GLU A 496 -91.37 23.83 7.26
N ALA A 497 -90.66 22.72 7.40
CA ALA A 497 -91.08 21.57 8.19
C ALA A 497 -91.39 21.95 9.65
N LYS A 498 -90.51 22.74 10.28
CA LYS A 498 -90.70 23.24 11.65
C LYS A 498 -91.91 24.16 11.78
N SER A 499 -92.10 25.08 10.83
CA SER A 499 -93.20 26.06 10.85
C SER A 499 -94.57 25.42 10.54
N ALA A 500 -94.60 24.36 9.73
CA ALA A 500 -95.81 23.66 9.33
C ALA A 500 -96.33 22.66 10.38
N GLY A 501 -95.75 22.64 11.58
CA GLY A 501 -96.19 21.80 12.70
C GLY A 501 -95.22 20.67 13.07
N ARG A 502 -93.96 20.71 12.60
CA ARG A 502 -92.90 19.76 12.94
C ARG A 502 -93.20 18.30 12.54
N ASN A 503 -92.34 17.37 12.95
CA ASN A 503 -92.44 15.93 12.71
C ASN A 503 -92.78 15.58 11.27
N ARG A 504 -92.03 16.15 10.32
CA ARG A 504 -92.25 15.95 8.89
C ARG A 504 -91.01 16.19 8.05
N VAL A 505 -91.11 15.75 6.81
CA VAL A 505 -90.09 15.96 5.79
C VAL A 505 -90.63 16.96 4.76
N CYS A 506 -89.84 17.99 4.43
CA CYS A 506 -90.13 18.91 3.34
C CYS A 506 -89.00 18.87 2.31
N SER A 507 -89.33 18.83 1.02
CA SER A 507 -88.34 18.76 -0.07
C SER A 507 -88.37 20.02 -0.94
N ALA A 508 -87.21 20.41 -1.44
CA ALA A 508 -87.03 21.42 -2.48
C ALA A 508 -86.58 20.72 -3.77
N PHE A 509 -87.40 20.86 -4.81
CA PHE A 509 -86.92 20.62 -6.17
C PHE A 509 -85.99 21.77 -6.57
N PRO A 510 -84.87 21.50 -7.28
CA PRO A 510 -84.15 22.58 -7.95
C PRO A 510 -85.14 23.30 -8.88
N ALA A 511 -85.09 24.64 -8.91
CA ALA A 511 -85.95 25.42 -9.82
C ALA A 511 -85.79 24.85 -11.23
N ASN A 512 -86.92 24.45 -11.84
CA ASN A 512 -86.97 23.73 -13.12
C ASN A 512 -85.96 24.24 -14.15
N ASP A 513 -85.40 23.30 -14.91
CA ASP A 513 -84.53 23.56 -16.06
C ASP A 513 -85.15 24.47 -17.11
#